data_AF-A0A374WJW4-F1
#
_entry.id   AF-A0A374WJW4-F1
#
_cell.length_a   1.000
_cell.length_b   1.000
_cell.length_c   1.000
_cell.angle_alpha   90.00
_cell.angle_beta   90.00
_cell.angle_gamma   90.00
#
_symmetry.space_group_name_H-M   'P 1'
#
loop_
_entity.id
_entity.type
_entity.pdbx_description
1 polymer ?
#
loop_
_entity_poly.entity_id
_entity_poly.type
_entity_poly.pdbx_seq_one_letter_code
_entity_poly.pdbx_strand_id
1 'polypeptide(L)' 'MKKRITQDDYVKANRKASREAEIEMYGHPICHKRVHQSKKVYNRRKIKAADKKLPYFFVFKIASLSYRHSDTIQ' A
#
# COMPACT_ATOMS: atom_id res chain seq x y z
N MET A 1 -2.85 8.60 53.63
CA MET A 1 -4.05 8.92 52.82
C MET A 1 -4.09 7.95 51.64
N LYS A 2 -5.14 7.10 51.51
CA LYS A 2 -5.25 6.19 50.36
C LYS A 2 -5.51 7.01 49.10
N LYS A 3 -4.72 6.80 48.04
CA LYS A 3 -4.98 7.44 46.75
C LYS A 3 -6.30 6.87 46.21
N ARG A 4 -7.27 7.75 45.94
CA ARG A 4 -8.52 7.35 45.28
C ARG A 4 -8.21 7.06 43.82
N ILE A 5 -8.72 5.94 43.31
CA ILE A 5 -8.57 5.59 41.90
C ILE A 5 -9.38 6.61 41.10
N THR A 6 -8.71 7.28 40.16
CA THR A 6 -9.33 8.28 39.30
C THR A 6 -9.75 7.65 37.97
N GLN A 7 -10.62 8.34 37.23
CA GLN A 7 -10.99 7.91 35.87
C GLN A 7 -9.76 7.78 34.95
N ASP A 8 -8.77 8.65 35.10
CA ASP A 8 -7.52 8.60 34.35
C ASP A 8 -6.74 7.31 34.63
N ASP A 9 -6.76 6.82 35.86
CA ASP A 9 -6.10 5.57 36.23
C ASP A 9 -6.76 4.38 35.52
N TYR A 10 -8.08 4.38 35.43
CA TYR A 10 -8.82 3.37 34.67
C TYR A 10 -8.48 3.40 33.17
N VAL A 11 -8.41 4.60 32.58
CA VAL A 11 -8.05 4.75 31.16
C VAL A 11 -6.62 4.29 30.90
N LYS A 12 -5.67 4.63 31.78
CA LYS A 12 -4.27 4.18 31.67
C LYS A 12 -4.15 2.67 31.80
N ALA A 13 -4.88 2.06 32.73
CA ALA A 13 -4.91 0.61 32.91
C ALA A 13 -5.42 -0.10 31.65
N ASN A 14 -6.52 0.37 31.06
CA ASN A 14 -7.05 -0.21 29.83
C ASN A 14 -6.07 -0.07 28.64
N ARG A 15 -5.43 1.09 28.49
CA ARG A 15 -4.40 1.28 27.45
C ARG A 15 -3.24 0.31 27.60
N LYS A 16 -2.80 0.06 28.84
CA LYS A 16 -1.73 -0.89 29.15
C LYS A 16 -2.17 -2.33 28.86
N ALA A 17 -3.38 -2.70 29.29
CA ALA A 17 -3.93 -4.03 29.02
C ALA A 17 -4.07 -4.32 27.52
N SER A 18 -4.56 -3.37 26.72
CA SER A 18 -4.60 -3.53 25.25
C SER A 18 -3.20 -3.71 24.66
N ARG A 19 -2.20 -3.00 25.20
CA ARG A 19 -0.82 -3.09 24.73
C ARG A 19 -0.19 -4.44 25.07
N GLU A 20 -0.45 -4.96 26.26
CA GLU A 20 0.04 -6.26 26.70
C GLU A 20 -0.60 -7.39 25.90
N ALA A 21 -1.91 -7.30 25.60
CA ALA A 21 -2.59 -8.24 24.72
C ALA A 21 -2.00 -8.25 23.28
N GLU A 22 -1.63 -7.09 22.74
CA GLU A 22 -0.92 -7.02 21.45
C GLU A 22 0.45 -7.72 21.53
N ILE A 23 1.21 -7.52 22.61
CA ILE A 23 2.54 -8.11 22.78
C ILE A 23 2.44 -9.61 22.99
N GLU A 24 1.45 -10.11 23.73
CA GLU A 24 1.23 -11.55 23.90
C GLU A 24 0.91 -12.23 22.57
N MET A 25 0.06 -11.60 21.75
CA MET A 25 -0.35 -12.17 20.45
C MET A 25 0.74 -12.13 19.39
N TYR A 26 1.52 -11.05 19.33
CA TYR A 26 2.45 -10.80 18.22
C TYR A 26 3.92 -10.77 18.61
N GLY A 27 4.24 -10.79 19.91
CA GLY A 27 5.60 -10.67 20.44
C GLY A 27 6.18 -9.25 20.44
N HIS A 28 5.54 -8.30 19.75
CA HIS A 28 6.03 -6.93 19.64
C HIS A 28 4.92 -5.96 19.22
N PRO A 29 5.02 -4.67 19.64
CA PRO A 29 4.17 -3.59 19.16
C PRO A 29 3.90 -3.56 17.66
N ILE A 30 2.63 -3.68 17.27
CA ILE A 30 2.21 -3.54 15.87
C ILE A 30 1.66 -2.15 15.60
N CYS A 31 2.10 -1.55 14.49
CA CYS A 31 1.54 -0.30 13.98
C CYS A 31 0.46 -0.59 12.93
N HIS A 32 -0.81 -0.38 13.29
CA HIS A 32 -1.96 -0.60 12.40
C HIS A 32 -2.11 0.47 11.31
N LYS A 33 -1.64 1.70 11.58
CA LYS A 33 -1.66 2.82 10.62
C LYS A 33 -0.36 2.80 9.82
N ARG A 34 -0.46 2.42 8.54
CA ARG A 34 0.70 2.29 7.65
C ARG A 34 1.43 3.64 7.47
N VAL A 35 2.76 3.60 7.44
CA VAL A 35 3.61 4.74 7.05
C VAL A 35 3.27 5.17 5.63
N HIS A 36 2.97 6.46 5.43
CA HIS A 36 2.77 7.04 4.11
C HIS A 36 4.04 6.84 3.27
N GLN A 37 3.89 6.18 2.12
CA GLN A 37 5.02 5.95 1.21
C GLN A 37 5.33 7.23 0.46
N SER A 38 6.61 7.64 0.44
CA SER A 38 7.03 8.79 -0.35
C SER A 38 6.69 8.59 -1.83
N LYS A 39 6.16 9.63 -2.46
CA LYS A 39 5.76 9.60 -3.89
C LYS A 39 6.94 9.33 -4.82
N LYS A 40 8.16 9.62 -4.38
CA LYS A 40 9.39 9.48 -5.16
C LYS A 40 10.05 8.11 -5.00
N VAL A 41 9.64 7.31 -4.02
CA VAL A 41 10.19 5.96 -3.84
C VAL A 41 9.66 5.07 -4.96
N TYR A 42 10.59 4.58 -5.77
CA TYR A 42 10.27 3.69 -6.88
C TYR A 42 9.72 2.36 -6.35
N ASN A 43 8.50 2.02 -6.75
CA ASN A 43 7.91 0.73 -6.47
C ASN A 43 7.73 -0.04 -7.79
N ARG A 44 8.63 -1.01 -8.02
CA ARG A 44 8.67 -1.87 -9.22
C ARG A 44 7.37 -2.64 -9.52
N ARG A 45 6.43 -2.68 -8.57
CA ARG A 45 5.13 -3.37 -8.68
C ARG A 45 3.94 -2.43 -8.89
N LYS A 46 4.11 -1.11 -8.75
CA LYS A 46 3.00 -0.15 -8.75
C LYS A 46 2.59 0.32 -10.15
N ILE A 47 3.56 0.51 -11.04
CA ILE A 47 3.37 0.93 -12.43
C ILE A 47 4.20 -0.05 -13.25
N LYS A 48 3.52 -0.97 -13.94
CA LYS A 48 4.21 -1.90 -14.84
C LYS A 48 4.32 -1.26 -16.21
N ALA A 49 5.32 -1.68 -16.99
CA ALA A 49 5.39 -1.41 -18.43
C ALA A 49 4.25 -2.07 -19.24
N ALA A 50 3.13 -2.38 -18.60
CA ALA A 50 1.87 -2.76 -19.24
C ALA A 50 0.83 -1.62 -19.16
N ASP A 51 1.14 -0.52 -18.47
CA ASP A 51 0.22 0.61 -18.34
C ASP A 51 -0.01 1.25 -19.71
N LYS A 52 -1.24 1.09 -20.22
CA LYS A 52 -1.74 1.51 -21.55
C LYS A 52 -1.57 3.00 -21.86
N LYS A 53 -1.06 3.79 -20.92
CA LYS A 53 -0.78 5.23 -21.06
C LYS A 53 0.62 5.51 -21.60
N LEU A 54 1.48 4.51 -21.72
CA LEU A 54 2.84 4.71 -22.21
C LEU A 54 2.87 4.84 -23.75
N PRO A 55 3.64 5.79 -24.30
CA PRO A 55 3.57 6.18 -25.71
C PRO A 55 3.96 5.05 -26.68
N TYR A 56 4.75 4.06 -26.24
CA TYR A 56 5.11 2.91 -27.09
C TYR A 56 3.91 1.99 -27.41
N PHE A 57 2.83 1.99 -26.62
CA PHE A 57 1.63 1.23 -26.95
C PHE A 57 0.96 1.72 -28.23
N PHE A 58 1.05 3.02 -28.52
CA PHE A 58 0.50 3.58 -29.75
C PHE A 58 1.32 3.13 -30.97
N VAL A 59 2.64 3.09 -30.84
CA VAL A 59 3.58 2.68 -31.89
C VAL A 59 3.38 1.22 -32.31
N PHE A 60 3.19 0.30 -31.36
CA PHE A 60 2.88 -1.09 -31.70
C PHE A 60 1.53 -1.25 -32.40
N LYS A 61 0.51 -0.48 -31.99
CA LYS A 61 -0.82 -0.54 -32.61
C LYS A 61 -0.80 -0.07 -34.07
N ILE A 62 -0.17 1.07 -34.36
CA ILE A 62 -0.07 1.59 -35.74
C ILE A 62 0.73 0.63 -36.63
N ALA A 63 1.85 0.09 -36.14
CA ALA A 63 2.69 -0.84 -36.90
C ALA A 63 1.96 -2.17 -37.20
N SER A 64 1.19 -2.68 -36.23
CA SER A 64 0.37 -3.88 -36.45
C SER A 64 -0.77 -3.65 -37.45
N LEU A 65 -1.32 -2.43 -37.50
CA LEU A 65 -2.41 -2.07 -38.39
C LEU A 65 -1.91 -1.86 -39.83
N SER A 66 -0.73 -1.27 -39.98
CA SER A 66 -0.09 -1.11 -41.29
C SER A 66 0.29 -2.47 -41.91
N TYR A 67 0.81 -3.40 -41.10
CA TYR A 67 1.20 -4.74 -41.59
C TYR A 67 -0.02 -5.54 -42.10
N ARG A 68 -1.15 -5.46 -41.39
CA ARG A 68 -2.42 -6.09 -41.80
C ARG A 68 -3.00 -5.50 -43.09
N HIS A 69 -2.74 -4.22 -43.37
CA HIS A 69 -3.25 -3.57 -44.58
C HIS A 69 -2.44 -3.97 -45.82
N SER A 70 -1.12 -4.17 -45.68
CA SER A 70 -0.26 -4.68 -46.76
C SER A 70 -0.60 -6.12 -47.17
N ASP A 71 -1.04 -6.98 -46.25
CA ASP A 71 -1.42 -8.37 -46.55
C ASP A 71 -2.77 -8.50 -47.28
N THR A 72 -3.57 -7.42 -47.36
CA THR A 72 -4.88 -7.40 -48.04
C THR A 72 -4.77 -6.93 -49.49
N ILE A 73 -3.60 -6.43 -49.92
CA ILE A 73 -3.35 -5.83 -51.24
C ILE A 73 -2.44 -6.73 -52.12
N GLN A 74 -2.34 -8.03 -51.80
CA GLN A 74 -1.83 -9.07 -52.70
C GLN A 74 -2.99 -9.89 -53.26
#